data_AF-A0A835C026-F1
#
_entry.id   AF-A0A835C026-F1
#
_cell.length_a   1.000
_cell.length_b   1.000
_cell.length_c   1.000
_cell.angle_alpha   90.00
_cell.angle_beta   90.00
_cell.angle_gamma   90.00
#
_symmetry.space_group_name_H-M   'P 1'
#
loop_
_entity.id
_entity.type
_entity.pdbx_description
1 polymer ?
#
loop_
_entity_poly.entity_id
_entity_poly.type
_entity_poly.pdbx_seq_one_letter_code
_entity_poly.pdbx_strand_id
1 'polypeptide(L)'
;MAPCNANVPERASDFHPTLWGDFFIDYSPEPLQKPEEMTQRMDQLKEEISGLFEACTTTAEQLKLVDTLQHLSIDHHFNKQILAVLSSIHGTEFNSTCLHEVSLRFRLLRQQGFWVSPDEFNRFKDENGNFSVDDTNDARGLLSLYNAAYLFTHGEAELEDAILFARQHLESMKNNLEYPLAQQVNRALHLPLPRAFKRVEALHYISEYKGEPTHKPSILELAKLDFDLLQRLHLKELKALSRWEESAITLLPEYLKKFYHKLMNIFKEFEDDLKPHEKYRVAFSRKAFQILSSNYLQEAEWFHGAHKPRFKDQVKVSTVCSGAPFASVGLLVGMGDDVATKEALEWAIGCTDAVKAFAEVTRFMNDLASFKV
;
A
#
# COMPACT_ATOMS: atom_id res chain seq x y z
N MET A 1 -17.63 -41.01 -23.41
CA MET A 1 -18.11 -39.62 -23.28
C MET A 1 -19.52 -39.69 -22.72
N ALA A 2 -19.70 -39.40 -21.44
CA ALA A 2 -21.03 -39.26 -20.86
C ALA A 2 -21.54 -37.83 -21.17
N PRO A 3 -22.82 -37.65 -21.50
CA PRO A 3 -23.35 -36.33 -21.84
C PRO A 3 -23.44 -35.46 -20.57
N CYS A 4 -22.90 -34.24 -20.64
CA CYS A 4 -23.09 -33.24 -19.60
C CYS A 4 -24.58 -32.89 -19.47
N ASN A 5 -25.15 -33.15 -18.31
CA ASN A 5 -26.53 -32.81 -17.98
C ASN A 5 -26.67 -31.27 -17.92
N ALA A 6 -27.39 -30.68 -18.87
CA ALA A 6 -27.55 -29.25 -19.06
C ALA A 6 -28.58 -28.56 -18.12
N ASN A 7 -28.87 -29.15 -16.95
CA ASN A 7 -29.90 -28.64 -16.02
C ASN A 7 -29.33 -28.42 -14.61
N VAL A 8 -28.26 -27.65 -14.48
CA VAL A 8 -27.92 -27.01 -13.20
C VAL A 8 -28.68 -25.68 -13.17
N PRO A 9 -29.59 -25.45 -12.20
CA PRO A 9 -30.27 -24.17 -12.08
C PRO A 9 -29.24 -23.06 -11.87
N GLU A 10 -29.28 -22.04 -12.72
CA GLU A 10 -28.48 -20.83 -12.57
C GLU A 10 -28.81 -20.21 -11.21
N ARG A 11 -27.85 -20.21 -10.27
CA ARG A 11 -28.04 -19.57 -8.97
C ARG A 11 -28.16 -18.07 -9.23
N ALA A 12 -29.34 -17.51 -8.96
CA ALA A 12 -29.54 -16.07 -9.03
C ALA A 12 -28.47 -15.36 -8.18
N SER A 13 -27.86 -14.32 -8.75
CA SER A 13 -26.82 -13.54 -8.09
C SER A 13 -27.40 -12.78 -6.90
N ASP A 14 -26.95 -13.08 -5.69
CA ASP A 14 -27.23 -12.32 -4.46
C ASP A 14 -26.40 -11.00 -4.37
N PHE A 15 -25.68 -10.61 -5.43
CA PHE A 15 -24.85 -9.41 -5.42
C PHE A 15 -25.71 -8.14 -5.49
N HIS A 16 -25.49 -7.22 -4.55
CA HIS A 16 -26.06 -5.88 -4.62
C HIS A 16 -25.49 -5.11 -5.82
N PRO A 17 -26.31 -4.25 -6.48
CA PRO A 17 -25.80 -3.34 -7.50
C PRO A 17 -24.73 -2.41 -6.90
N THR A 18 -23.85 -1.89 -7.76
CA THR A 18 -22.85 -0.90 -7.34
C THR A 18 -23.52 0.27 -6.61
N LEU A 19 -22.98 0.65 -5.44
CA LEU A 19 -23.44 1.81 -4.68
C LEU A 19 -23.31 3.13 -5.48
N TRP A 20 -22.49 3.13 -6.53
CA TRP A 20 -22.10 4.32 -7.28
C TRP A 20 -22.89 4.53 -8.57
N GLY A 21 -23.66 3.54 -9.05
CA GLY A 21 -24.31 3.60 -10.36
C GLY A 21 -23.37 4.10 -11.46
N ASP A 22 -23.83 5.07 -12.25
CA ASP A 22 -23.07 5.73 -13.31
C ASP A 22 -22.37 7.03 -12.85
N PHE A 23 -22.32 7.31 -11.53
CA PHE A 23 -21.82 8.58 -11.00
C PHE A 23 -20.47 9.00 -11.59
N PHE A 24 -19.50 8.09 -11.66
CA PHE A 24 -18.16 8.41 -12.18
C PHE A 24 -18.09 8.55 -13.71
N ILE A 25 -19.10 8.07 -14.45
CA ILE A 25 -19.23 8.27 -15.90
C ILE A 25 -19.64 9.73 -16.17
N ASP A 26 -20.60 10.22 -15.39
CA ASP A 26 -21.19 11.56 -15.58
C ASP A 26 -20.43 12.65 -14.84
N TYR A 27 -19.80 12.32 -13.71
CA TYR A 27 -19.04 13.25 -12.90
C TYR A 27 -17.90 13.89 -13.70
N SER A 28 -17.80 15.21 -13.60
CA SER A 28 -16.70 15.99 -14.15
C SER A 28 -16.28 17.00 -13.07
N PRO A 29 -15.02 16.96 -12.59
CA PRO A 29 -14.57 17.88 -11.57
C PRO A 29 -14.60 19.32 -12.11
N GLU A 30 -14.91 20.29 -11.25
CA GLU A 30 -14.89 21.72 -11.64
C GLU A 30 -13.52 22.10 -12.21
N PRO A 31 -13.44 22.94 -13.26
CA PRO A 31 -12.16 23.38 -13.81
C PRO A 31 -11.26 24.00 -12.73
N LEU A 32 -9.95 23.72 -12.78
CA LEU A 32 -9.00 24.39 -11.90
C LEU A 32 -9.07 25.90 -12.17
N GLN A 33 -9.33 26.68 -11.13
CA GLN A 33 -9.17 28.13 -11.22
C GLN A 33 -7.67 28.43 -11.30
N LYS A 34 -7.24 28.99 -12.44
CA LYS A 34 -5.86 29.45 -12.68
C LYS A 34 -4.78 28.36 -12.48
N PRO A 35 -4.75 27.34 -13.35
CA PRO A 35 -3.82 26.20 -13.22
C PRO A 35 -2.34 26.59 -13.29
N GLU A 36 -2.00 27.64 -14.04
CA GLU A 36 -0.64 28.17 -14.17
C GLU A 36 -0.15 28.78 -12.85
N GLU A 37 -0.98 29.61 -12.20
CA GLU A 37 -0.67 30.20 -10.88
C GLU A 37 -0.51 29.11 -9.81
N MET A 38 -1.36 28.07 -9.86
CA MET A 38 -1.26 26.93 -8.93
C MET A 38 0.03 26.14 -9.12
N THR A 39 0.42 25.86 -10.37
CA THR A 39 1.67 25.15 -10.68
C THR A 39 2.87 25.95 -10.19
N GLN A 40 2.90 27.26 -10.48
CA GLN A 40 3.95 28.15 -10.00
C GLN A 40 4.02 28.18 -8.46
N ARG A 41 2.87 28.20 -7.78
CA ARG A 41 2.82 28.14 -6.31
C ARG A 41 3.35 26.81 -5.78
N MET A 42 3.02 25.69 -6.40
CA MET A 42 3.56 24.38 -6.02
C MET A 42 5.08 24.33 -6.16
N ASP A 43 5.64 24.89 -7.23
CA ASP A 43 7.10 24.91 -7.44
C ASP A 43 7.81 25.78 -6.39
N GLN A 44 7.24 26.95 -6.05
CA GLN A 44 7.73 27.77 -4.94
C GLN A 44 7.71 27.02 -3.61
N LEU A 45 6.61 26.31 -3.30
CA LEU A 45 6.50 25.52 -2.07
C LEU A 45 7.52 24.37 -2.03
N LYS A 46 7.80 23.72 -3.17
CA LYS A 46 8.83 22.68 -3.26
C LYS A 46 10.23 23.26 -3.04
N GLU A 47 10.53 24.46 -3.54
CA GLU A 47 11.79 25.15 -3.27
C GLU A 47 11.92 25.53 -1.79
N GLU A 48 10.86 26.09 -1.19
CA GLU A 48 10.81 26.41 0.25
C GLU A 48 11.09 25.17 1.11
N ILE A 49 10.44 24.04 0.80
CA ILE A 49 10.62 22.77 1.52
C ILE A 49 12.01 22.18 1.26
N SER A 50 12.57 22.35 0.05
CA SER A 50 13.95 21.95 -0.23
C SER A 50 14.94 22.73 0.64
N GLY A 51 14.70 24.03 0.86
CA GLY A 51 15.47 24.83 1.81
C GLY A 51 15.35 24.37 3.27
N LEU A 52 14.23 23.74 3.66
CA LEU A 52 14.09 23.17 5.01
C LEU A 52 15.07 22.00 5.26
N PHE A 53 15.38 21.20 4.24
CA PHE A 53 16.37 20.13 4.36
C PHE A 53 17.76 20.67 4.69
N GLU A 54 18.13 21.82 4.11
CA GLU A 54 19.41 22.50 4.37
C GLU A 54 19.42 23.20 5.73
N ALA A 55 18.26 23.66 6.20
CA ALA A 55 18.12 24.35 7.47
C ALA A 55 18.11 23.41 8.69
N CYS A 56 17.80 22.12 8.52
CA CYS A 56 17.83 21.15 9.61
C CYS A 56 19.27 20.94 10.10
N THR A 57 19.50 21.17 11.39
CA THR A 57 20.83 21.07 12.01
C THR A 57 21.02 19.82 12.85
N THR A 58 19.92 19.20 13.26
CA THR A 58 19.92 18.00 14.12
C THR A 58 19.28 16.80 13.44
N THR A 59 19.69 15.60 13.84
CA THR A 59 19.08 14.35 13.35
C THR A 59 17.58 14.28 13.66
N ALA A 60 17.15 14.75 14.85
CA ALA A 60 15.74 14.81 15.22
C ALA A 60 14.91 15.69 14.27
N GLU A 61 15.41 16.87 13.88
CA GLU A 61 14.74 17.74 12.90
C GLU A 61 14.64 17.09 11.52
N GLN A 62 15.73 16.45 11.07
CA GLN A 62 15.77 15.76 9.78
C GLN A 62 14.78 14.59 9.73
N LEU A 63 14.76 13.73 10.76
CA LEU A 63 13.83 12.61 10.86
C LEU A 63 12.38 13.09 10.86
N LYS A 64 12.09 14.15 11.63
CA LYS A 64 10.74 14.73 11.71
C LYS A 64 10.28 15.30 10.38
N LEU A 65 11.17 15.98 9.64
CA LEU A 65 10.85 16.50 8.32
C LEU A 65 10.52 15.35 7.35
N VAL A 66 11.38 14.32 7.29
CA VAL A 66 11.15 13.15 6.43
C VAL A 66 9.84 12.45 6.78
N ASP A 67 9.58 12.22 8.07
CA ASP A 67 8.36 11.58 8.54
C ASP A 67 7.11 12.37 8.14
N THR A 68 7.15 13.69 8.33
CA THR A 68 6.04 14.57 7.98
C THR A 68 5.73 14.51 6.48
N LEU A 69 6.75 14.54 5.63
CA LEU A 69 6.58 14.48 4.17
C LEU A 69 6.00 13.13 3.71
N GLN A 70 6.48 12.01 4.29
CA GLN A 70 5.96 10.68 3.99
C GLN A 70 4.51 10.50 4.49
N HIS A 71 4.20 10.96 5.70
CA HIS A 71 2.87 10.82 6.28
C HIS A 71 1.84 11.70 5.55
N LEU A 72 2.25 12.84 5.00
CA LEU A 72 1.44 13.67 4.10
C LEU A 72 1.40 13.15 2.64
N SER A 73 2.13 12.06 2.33
CA SER A 73 2.23 11.47 0.99
C SER A 73 2.75 12.43 -0.09
N ILE A 74 3.63 13.36 0.28
CA ILE A 74 4.30 14.31 -0.64
C ILE A 74 5.81 14.03 -0.75
N ASP A 75 6.28 12.95 -0.16
CA ASP A 75 7.66 12.46 -0.20
C ASP A 75 8.17 12.22 -1.63
N HIS A 76 7.30 11.84 -2.55
CA HIS A 76 7.64 11.58 -3.95
C HIS A 76 8.25 12.79 -4.69
N HIS A 77 8.01 14.03 -4.23
CA HIS A 77 8.66 15.24 -4.77
C HIS A 77 10.11 15.42 -4.29
N PHE A 78 10.50 14.73 -3.22
CA PHE A 78 11.77 14.94 -2.49
C PHE A 78 12.60 13.67 -2.35
N ASN A 79 12.35 12.65 -3.18
CA ASN A 79 13.00 11.33 -3.10
C ASN A 79 14.52 11.41 -2.96
N LYS A 80 15.18 12.30 -3.72
CA LYS A 80 16.65 12.46 -3.67
C LYS A 80 17.12 13.03 -2.32
N GLN A 81 16.46 14.08 -1.84
CA GLN A 81 16.77 14.72 -0.56
C GLN A 81 16.52 13.75 0.61
N ILE A 82 15.38 13.07 0.61
CA ILE A 82 15.03 12.07 1.62
C ILE A 82 16.07 10.95 1.66
N LEU A 83 16.43 10.40 0.50
CA LEU A 83 17.41 9.31 0.43
C LEU A 83 18.80 9.77 0.89
N ALA A 84 19.22 10.99 0.56
CA ALA A 84 20.47 11.56 1.03
C ALA A 84 20.49 11.75 2.56
N VAL A 85 19.41 12.28 3.14
CA VAL A 85 19.26 12.42 4.59
C VAL A 85 19.31 11.06 5.29
N LEU A 86 18.52 10.09 4.82
CA LEU A 86 18.46 8.77 5.45
C LEU A 86 19.77 8.00 5.31
N SER A 87 20.48 8.13 4.18
CA SER A 87 21.82 7.55 4.00
C SER A 87 22.83 8.15 4.98
N SER A 88 22.80 9.48 5.16
CA SER A 88 23.67 10.17 6.12
C SER A 88 23.37 9.72 7.56
N ILE A 89 22.09 9.69 7.93
CA ILE A 89 21.65 9.25 9.26
C ILE A 89 21.97 7.76 9.47
N HIS A 90 21.89 6.90 8.46
CA HIS A 90 22.23 5.48 8.62
C HIS A 90 23.68 5.27 9.09
N GLY A 91 24.61 6.11 8.64
CA GLY A 91 26.03 6.01 8.97
C GLY A 91 26.43 6.52 10.36
N THR A 92 25.52 7.09 11.14
CA THR A 92 25.81 7.61 12.50
C THR A 92 25.41 6.63 13.59
N GLU A 93 25.96 6.77 14.80
CA GLU A 93 25.53 5.96 15.93
C GLU A 93 24.12 6.33 16.42
N PHE A 94 23.38 5.36 16.94
CA PHE A 94 22.14 5.60 17.66
C PHE A 94 22.49 6.03 19.09
N ASN A 95 22.60 7.34 19.35
CA ASN A 95 22.99 7.85 20.68
C ASN A 95 21.84 8.54 21.43
N SER A 96 20.65 8.63 20.82
CA SER A 96 19.48 9.24 21.47
C SER A 96 18.95 8.33 22.59
N THR A 97 18.56 8.96 23.70
CA THR A 97 17.83 8.33 24.81
C THR A 97 16.31 8.52 24.68
N CYS A 98 15.84 9.16 23.60
CA CYS A 98 14.42 9.39 23.36
C CYS A 98 13.82 8.21 22.57
N LEU A 99 12.84 7.51 23.16
CA LEU A 99 12.18 6.38 22.53
C LEU A 99 11.54 6.76 21.18
N HIS A 100 10.91 7.94 21.11
CA HIS A 100 10.33 8.46 19.86
C HIS A 100 11.38 8.58 18.75
N GLU A 101 12.53 9.19 19.04
CA GLU A 101 13.56 9.44 18.04
C GLU A 101 14.20 8.14 17.54
N VAL A 102 14.55 7.23 18.45
CA VAL A 102 15.13 5.92 18.08
C VAL A 102 14.16 5.10 17.26
N SER A 103 12.89 5.03 17.69
CA SER A 103 11.85 4.29 16.98
C SER A 103 11.55 4.90 15.61
N LEU A 104 11.48 6.23 15.52
CA LEU A 104 11.26 6.93 14.27
C LEU A 104 12.40 6.67 13.28
N ARG A 105 13.65 6.78 13.75
CA ARG A 105 14.84 6.49 12.94
C ARG A 105 14.85 5.06 12.43
N PHE A 106 14.61 4.09 13.32
CA PHE A 106 14.50 2.67 12.95
C PHE A 106 13.47 2.47 11.84
N ARG A 107 12.26 3.02 12.03
CA ARG A 107 11.15 2.90 11.08
C ARG A 107 11.51 3.48 9.71
N LEU A 108 11.95 4.73 9.67
CA LEU A 108 12.24 5.42 8.40
C LEU A 108 13.37 4.74 7.62
N LEU A 109 14.40 4.25 8.30
CA LEU A 109 15.50 3.52 7.68
C LEU A 109 15.04 2.17 7.10
N ARG A 110 14.34 1.35 7.90
CA ARG A 110 13.83 0.04 7.47
C ARG A 110 12.81 0.17 6.32
N GLN A 111 11.95 1.19 6.33
CA GLN A 111 11.00 1.46 5.23
C GLN A 111 11.69 1.77 3.90
N GLN A 112 12.92 2.29 3.93
CA GLN A 112 13.73 2.56 2.74
C GLN A 112 14.73 1.44 2.42
N GLY A 113 14.62 0.29 3.10
CA GLY A 113 15.46 -0.88 2.87
C GLY A 113 16.82 -0.86 3.54
N PHE A 114 17.12 0.14 4.39
CA PHE A 114 18.34 0.11 5.19
C PHE A 114 18.18 -0.88 6.34
N TRP A 115 19.19 -1.74 6.52
CA TRP A 115 19.26 -2.63 7.68
C TRP A 115 19.60 -1.85 8.96
N VAL A 116 18.83 -2.07 10.02
CA VAL A 116 19.04 -1.50 11.36
C VAL A 116 18.78 -2.59 12.38
N SER A 117 19.70 -2.88 13.29
CA SER A 117 19.49 -3.95 14.28
C SER A 117 18.33 -3.62 15.23
N PRO A 118 17.43 -4.55 15.55
CA PRO A 118 16.45 -4.38 16.63
C PRO A 118 17.11 -4.20 18.00
N ASP A 119 18.39 -4.58 18.15
CA ASP A 119 19.18 -4.35 19.37
C ASP A 119 19.27 -2.88 19.78
N GLU A 120 19.01 -1.94 18.86
CA GLU A 120 18.95 -0.52 19.19
C GLU A 120 17.91 -0.20 20.27
N PHE A 121 16.91 -1.07 20.44
CA PHE A 121 15.90 -0.96 21.48
C PHE A 121 16.33 -1.54 22.84
N ASN A 122 17.47 -2.25 22.94
CA ASN A 122 17.91 -2.86 24.19
C ASN A 122 18.21 -1.82 25.29
N ARG A 123 18.50 -0.57 24.91
CA ARG A 123 18.68 0.55 25.84
C ARG A 123 17.40 0.93 26.61
N PHE A 124 16.23 0.55 26.10
CA PHE A 124 14.93 0.81 26.71
C PHE A 124 14.43 -0.41 27.51
N LYS A 125 15.29 -1.42 27.71
CA LYS A 125 14.97 -2.63 28.46
C LYS A 125 15.67 -2.64 29.82
N ASP A 126 15.01 -3.27 30.79
CA ASP A 126 15.55 -3.53 32.12
C ASP A 126 16.55 -4.70 32.11
N GLU A 127 17.14 -5.00 33.28
CA GLU A 127 18.10 -6.10 33.44
C GLU A 127 17.51 -7.50 33.13
N ASN A 128 16.18 -7.62 33.15
CA ASN A 128 15.46 -8.84 32.80
C ASN A 128 15.11 -8.92 31.30
N GLY A 129 15.45 -7.89 30.51
CA GLY A 129 15.14 -7.80 29.09
C GLY A 129 13.73 -7.31 28.75
N ASN A 130 12.97 -6.79 29.72
CA ASN A 130 11.63 -6.23 29.51
C ASN A 130 11.71 -4.73 29.27
N PHE A 131 10.83 -4.17 28.42
CA PHE A 131 10.77 -2.72 28.24
C PHE A 131 10.46 -1.99 29.56
N SER A 132 11.24 -0.93 29.85
CA SER A 132 11.17 -0.20 31.11
C SER A 132 9.84 0.51 31.32
N VAL A 133 9.41 0.58 32.58
CA VAL A 133 8.18 1.28 33.00
C VAL A 133 8.32 2.80 32.86
N ASP A 134 9.54 3.33 32.88
CA ASP A 134 9.79 4.78 32.84
C ASP A 134 9.28 5.42 31.52
N ASP A 135 9.25 4.64 30.43
CA ASP A 135 8.77 5.06 29.11
C ASP A 135 7.25 4.94 28.94
N THR A 136 6.53 4.39 29.93
CA THR A 136 5.12 4.02 29.78
C THR A 136 4.15 5.21 29.77
N ASN A 137 4.63 6.42 30.10
CA ASN A 137 3.85 7.66 30.01
C ASN A 137 4.11 8.43 28.71
N ASP A 138 5.12 8.06 27.90
CA ASP A 138 5.40 8.70 26.62
C ASP A 138 4.54 8.09 25.50
N ALA A 139 3.32 8.60 25.36
CA ALA A 139 2.38 8.17 24.33
C ALA A 139 2.96 8.28 22.90
N ARG A 140 3.80 9.30 22.63
CA ARG A 140 4.39 9.51 21.31
C ARG A 140 5.54 8.55 21.05
N GLY A 141 6.39 8.30 22.05
CA GLY A 141 7.40 7.26 22.03
C GLY A 141 6.80 5.88 21.78
N LEU A 142 5.76 5.51 22.54
CA LEU A 142 5.06 4.23 22.40
C LEU A 142 4.40 4.07 21.03
N LEU A 143 3.73 5.10 20.50
CA LEU A 143 3.17 5.07 19.15
C LEU A 143 4.25 4.87 18.08
N SER A 144 5.41 5.48 18.28
CA SER A 144 6.54 5.35 17.36
C SER A 144 7.15 3.96 17.42
N LEU A 145 7.34 3.41 18.63
CA LEU A 145 7.82 2.04 18.85
C LEU A 145 6.86 1.03 18.24
N TYR A 146 5.55 1.16 18.51
CA TYR A 146 4.51 0.31 17.95
C TYR A 146 4.62 0.27 16.42
N ASN A 147 4.64 1.43 15.75
CA ASN A 147 4.74 1.49 14.30
C ASN A 147 6.10 1.00 13.76
N ALA A 148 7.20 1.23 14.48
CA ALA A 148 8.52 0.73 14.09
C ALA A 148 8.61 -0.79 14.15
N ALA A 149 8.07 -1.38 15.21
CA ALA A 149 8.14 -2.81 15.48
C ALA A 149 7.33 -3.65 14.48
N TYR A 150 6.31 -3.09 13.81
CA TYR A 150 5.62 -3.77 12.70
C TYR A 150 6.46 -3.97 11.43
N LEU A 151 7.70 -3.46 11.40
CA LEU A 151 8.68 -3.72 10.33
C LEU A 151 9.61 -4.89 10.64
N PHE A 152 9.28 -5.69 11.66
CA PHE A 152 10.02 -6.90 11.98
C PHE A 152 10.10 -7.86 10.79
N THR A 153 11.19 -8.61 10.77
CA THR A 153 11.50 -9.68 9.84
C THR A 153 11.65 -11.00 10.59
N HIS A 154 11.83 -12.10 9.88
CA HIS A 154 11.91 -13.41 10.50
C HIS A 154 13.06 -13.50 11.52
N GLY A 155 12.73 -13.92 12.75
CA GLY A 155 13.69 -14.12 13.83
C GLY A 155 13.85 -12.93 14.79
N GLU A 156 13.09 -11.84 14.62
CA GLU A 156 13.16 -10.65 15.47
C GLU A 156 12.03 -10.64 16.53
N ALA A 157 12.04 -11.65 17.42
CA ALA A 157 11.01 -11.83 18.45
C ALA A 157 10.91 -10.63 19.41
N GLU A 158 12.02 -9.94 19.64
CA GLU A 158 12.10 -8.72 20.44
C GLU A 158 11.24 -7.56 19.90
N LEU A 159 10.99 -7.52 18.59
CA LEU A 159 10.07 -6.55 18.00
C LEU A 159 8.62 -7.00 18.16
N GLU A 160 8.34 -8.30 18.18
CA GLU A 160 7.00 -8.81 18.52
C GLU A 160 6.63 -8.45 19.97
N ASP A 161 7.58 -8.60 20.90
CA ASP A 161 7.43 -8.16 22.30
C ASP A 161 7.21 -6.64 22.40
N ALA A 162 7.93 -5.85 21.58
CA ALA A 162 7.76 -4.41 21.50
C ALA A 162 6.35 -4.01 21.01
N ILE A 163 5.78 -4.75 20.05
CA ILE A 163 4.39 -4.55 19.60
C ILE A 163 3.43 -4.77 20.76
N LEU A 164 3.57 -5.87 21.50
CA LEU A 164 2.69 -6.22 22.61
C LEU A 164 2.77 -5.17 23.73
N PHE A 165 3.99 -4.81 24.14
CA PHE A 165 4.25 -3.77 25.13
C PHE A 165 3.62 -2.44 24.73
N ALA A 166 3.96 -1.92 23.55
CA ALA A 166 3.47 -0.62 23.10
C ALA A 166 1.94 -0.60 22.94
N ARG A 167 1.35 -1.69 22.39
CA ARG A 167 -0.10 -1.83 22.26
C ARG A 167 -0.80 -1.75 23.62
N GLN A 168 -0.34 -2.52 24.61
CA GLN A 168 -0.94 -2.55 25.94
C GLN A 168 -0.98 -1.15 26.57
N HIS A 169 0.15 -0.43 26.53
CA HIS A 169 0.23 0.90 27.12
C HIS A 169 -0.61 1.92 26.34
N LEU A 170 -0.56 1.90 25.00
CA LEU A 170 -1.40 2.77 24.17
C LEU A 170 -2.90 2.53 24.40
N GLU A 171 -3.33 1.27 24.53
CA GLU A 171 -4.72 0.92 24.83
C GLU A 171 -5.19 1.45 26.19
N SER A 172 -4.30 1.48 27.20
CA SER A 172 -4.64 1.98 28.53
C SER A 172 -4.78 3.51 28.57
N MET A 173 -4.01 4.25 27.76
CA MET A 173 -4.02 5.71 27.78
C MET A 173 -4.87 6.37 26.68
N LYS A 174 -5.32 5.64 25.65
CA LYS A 174 -5.97 6.21 24.45
C LYS A 174 -7.15 7.17 24.72
N ASN A 175 -7.86 6.98 25.83
CA ASN A 175 -9.01 7.81 26.20
C ASN A 175 -8.62 9.12 26.91
N ASN A 176 -7.36 9.28 27.32
CA ASN A 176 -6.83 10.42 28.06
C ASN A 176 -5.89 11.30 27.22
N LEU A 177 -5.70 10.98 25.94
CA LEU A 177 -4.83 11.73 25.04
C LEU A 177 -5.56 12.92 24.43
N GLU A 178 -4.83 14.00 24.15
CA GLU A 178 -5.34 15.16 23.44
C GLU A 178 -5.25 15.01 21.92
N TYR A 179 -6.03 15.81 21.19
CA TYR A 179 -5.90 15.95 19.75
C TYR A 179 -4.56 16.64 19.40
N PRO A 180 -3.83 16.20 18.34
CA PRO A 180 -4.18 15.15 17.38
C PRO A 180 -3.74 13.73 17.79
N LEU A 181 -2.90 13.60 18.82
CA LEU A 181 -2.26 12.32 19.18
C LEU A 181 -3.28 11.22 19.52
N ALA A 182 -4.41 11.57 20.15
CA ALA A 182 -5.50 10.64 20.40
C ALA A 182 -6.02 9.97 19.12
N GLN A 183 -6.19 10.72 18.03
CA GLN A 183 -6.70 10.20 16.76
C GLN A 183 -5.66 9.30 16.08
N GLN A 184 -4.39 9.69 16.14
CA GLN A 184 -3.27 8.92 15.62
C GLN A 184 -3.15 7.56 16.34
N VAL A 185 -3.23 7.55 17.67
CA VAL A 185 -3.18 6.33 18.47
C VAL A 185 -4.36 5.41 18.17
N ASN A 186 -5.58 5.96 18.13
CA ASN A 186 -6.78 5.16 17.82
C ASN A 186 -6.70 4.52 16.43
N ARG A 187 -6.22 5.23 15.40
CA ARG A 187 -6.03 4.65 14.07
C ARG A 187 -4.94 3.59 14.05
N ALA A 188 -3.78 3.84 14.64
CA ALA A 188 -2.68 2.88 14.65
C ALA A 188 -3.04 1.56 15.37
N LEU A 189 -3.81 1.64 16.45
CA LEU A 189 -4.30 0.44 17.15
C LEU A 189 -5.28 -0.39 16.32
N HIS A 190 -6.02 0.24 15.40
CA HIS A 190 -6.87 -0.46 14.42
C HIS A 190 -6.05 -1.03 13.25
N LEU A 191 -5.20 -0.21 12.62
CA LEU A 191 -4.30 -0.63 11.54
C LEU A 191 -2.96 0.12 11.70
N PRO A 192 -1.84 -0.58 12.00
CA PRO A 192 -0.56 0.08 12.22
C PRO A 192 -0.06 0.77 10.95
N LEU A 193 0.66 1.89 11.12
CA LEU A 193 1.06 2.77 10.03
C LEU A 193 1.77 2.05 8.87
N PRO A 194 2.74 1.12 9.09
CA PRO A 194 3.39 0.41 7.99
C PRO A 194 2.45 -0.48 7.16
N ARG A 195 1.29 -0.86 7.70
CA ARG A 195 0.28 -1.69 7.02
C ARG A 195 -0.86 -0.84 6.45
N ALA A 196 -0.89 0.45 6.73
CA ALA A 196 -1.95 1.34 6.30
C ALA A 196 -1.72 1.85 4.87
N PHE A 197 -2.81 2.12 4.15
CA PHE A 197 -2.72 2.72 2.82
C PHE A 197 -2.30 4.18 2.95
N LYS A 198 -1.09 4.52 2.47
CA LYS A 198 -0.49 5.85 2.58
C LYS A 198 -1.46 6.98 2.26
N ARG A 199 -2.24 6.87 1.18
CA ARG A 199 -3.20 7.91 0.77
C ARG A 199 -4.42 8.04 1.68
N VAL A 200 -4.86 6.96 2.31
CA VAL A 200 -5.93 7.00 3.31
C VAL A 200 -5.41 7.64 4.60
N GLU A 201 -4.19 7.29 5.03
CA GLU A 201 -3.59 7.92 6.21
C GLU A 201 -3.31 9.42 5.99
N ALA A 202 -2.83 9.81 4.81
CA ALA A 202 -2.58 11.21 4.48
C ALA A 202 -3.84 12.08 4.60
N LEU A 203 -5.03 11.55 4.25
CA LEU A 203 -6.30 12.27 4.43
C LEU A 203 -6.55 12.66 5.89
N HIS A 204 -6.30 11.73 6.81
CA HIS A 204 -6.45 12.00 8.24
C HIS A 204 -5.34 12.94 8.73
N TYR A 205 -4.10 12.67 8.33
CA TYR A 205 -2.93 13.38 8.83
C TYR A 205 -2.87 14.85 8.35
N ILE A 206 -3.39 15.20 7.17
CA ILE A 206 -3.48 16.61 6.72
C ILE A 206 -4.22 17.48 7.74
N SER A 207 -5.30 16.97 8.33
CA SER A 207 -6.09 17.69 9.34
C SER A 207 -5.38 17.77 10.69
N GLU A 208 -4.65 16.72 11.04
CA GLU A 208 -3.92 16.57 12.30
C GLU A 208 -2.65 17.40 12.34
N TYR A 209 -1.90 17.43 11.24
CA TYR A 209 -0.66 18.18 11.10
C TYR A 209 -0.90 19.67 11.36
N LYS A 210 -2.06 20.22 10.97
CA LYS A 210 -2.45 21.59 11.32
C LYS A 210 -2.51 21.84 12.84
N GLY A 211 -2.86 20.82 13.62
CA GLY A 211 -2.92 20.87 15.08
C GLY A 211 -1.57 20.68 15.76
N GLU A 212 -0.50 20.36 15.01
CA GLU A 212 0.81 20.16 15.62
C GLU A 212 1.51 21.50 15.93
N PRO A 213 2.13 21.65 17.11
CA PRO A 213 2.78 22.90 17.51
C PRO A 213 3.89 23.37 16.57
N THR A 214 4.53 22.44 15.86
CA THR A 214 5.69 22.70 15.00
C THR A 214 5.35 22.68 13.51
N HIS A 215 4.08 22.69 13.14
CA HIS A 215 3.69 22.56 11.74
C HIS A 215 4.23 23.72 10.89
N LYS A 216 4.60 23.40 9.66
CA LYS A 216 5.05 24.37 8.66
C LYS A 216 3.90 24.64 7.69
N PRO A 217 3.42 25.89 7.56
CA PRO A 217 2.33 26.22 6.64
C PRO A 217 2.61 25.83 5.19
N SER A 218 3.85 25.98 4.72
CA SER A 218 4.26 25.62 3.35
C SER A 218 4.10 24.12 3.05
N ILE A 219 4.50 23.26 3.99
CA ILE A 219 4.31 21.80 3.90
C ILE A 219 2.81 21.46 3.83
N LEU A 220 1.99 22.08 4.69
CA LEU A 220 0.55 21.82 4.72
C LEU A 220 -0.15 22.31 3.44
N GLU A 221 0.27 23.45 2.90
CA GLU A 221 -0.25 23.99 1.64
C GLU A 221 0.09 23.07 0.47
N LEU A 222 1.36 22.62 0.36
CA LEU A 222 1.76 21.69 -0.69
C LEU A 222 0.99 20.37 -0.60
N ALA A 223 0.83 19.81 0.60
CA ALA A 223 0.09 18.57 0.81
C ALA A 223 -1.36 18.64 0.32
N LYS A 224 -2.04 19.77 0.56
CA LYS A 224 -3.42 19.98 0.09
C LYS A 224 -3.49 20.11 -1.43
N LEU A 225 -2.63 20.94 -2.01
CA LEU A 225 -2.60 21.15 -3.46
C LEU A 225 -2.27 19.85 -4.21
N ASP A 226 -1.27 19.09 -3.74
CA ASP A 226 -0.89 17.80 -4.30
C ASP A 226 -2.02 16.76 -4.22
N PHE A 227 -2.68 16.68 -3.06
CA PHE A 227 -3.79 15.75 -2.85
C PHE A 227 -4.95 16.04 -3.82
N ASP A 228 -5.35 17.30 -3.94
CA ASP A 228 -6.43 17.73 -4.83
C ASP A 228 -6.10 17.45 -6.30
N LEU A 229 -4.86 17.67 -6.71
CA LEU A 229 -4.40 17.44 -8.09
C LEU A 229 -4.43 15.95 -8.46
N LEU A 230 -3.93 15.09 -7.57
CA LEU A 230 -3.93 13.65 -7.77
C LEU A 230 -5.34 13.06 -7.71
N GLN A 231 -6.20 13.54 -6.82
CA GLN A 231 -7.60 13.14 -6.80
C GLN A 231 -8.29 13.40 -8.15
N ARG A 232 -8.03 14.56 -8.77
CA ARG A 232 -8.57 14.90 -10.09
C ARG A 232 -8.03 13.98 -11.19
N LEU A 233 -6.76 13.57 -11.12
CA LEU A 233 -6.18 12.59 -12.02
C LEU A 233 -6.89 11.23 -11.87
N HIS A 234 -7.00 10.72 -10.64
CA HIS A 234 -7.68 9.46 -10.35
C HIS A 234 -9.14 9.46 -10.84
N LEU A 235 -9.85 10.58 -10.72
CA LEU A 235 -11.22 10.72 -11.23
C LEU A 235 -11.30 10.64 -12.77
N LYS A 236 -10.31 11.18 -13.49
CA LYS A 236 -10.23 11.04 -14.95
C LYS A 236 -9.95 9.60 -15.36
N GLU A 237 -9.02 8.93 -14.67
CA GLU A 237 -8.69 7.52 -14.88
C GLU A 237 -9.92 6.64 -14.65
N LEU A 238 -10.63 6.86 -13.54
CA LEU A 238 -11.84 6.11 -13.20
C LEU A 238 -12.97 6.30 -14.23
N LYS A 239 -13.14 7.51 -14.76
CA LYS A 239 -14.10 7.80 -15.84
C LYS A 239 -13.75 7.09 -17.15
N ALA A 240 -12.47 7.00 -17.50
CA ALA A 240 -12.02 6.27 -18.68
C ALA A 240 -12.26 4.77 -18.52
N LEU A 241 -11.88 4.20 -17.36
CA LEU A 241 -12.11 2.79 -17.01
C LEU A 241 -13.60 2.42 -17.00
N SER A 242 -14.49 3.37 -16.73
CA SER A 242 -15.94 3.13 -16.68
C SER A 242 -16.64 3.08 -18.05
N ARG A 243 -15.99 3.40 -19.18
CA ARG A 243 -16.64 3.60 -20.51
C ARG A 243 -16.62 2.40 -21.49
N TRP A 244 -15.47 1.78 -21.73
CA TRP A 244 -15.23 0.44 -22.29
C TRP A 244 -16.13 -0.18 -23.40
N GLU A 245 -15.58 -0.41 -24.61
CA GLU A 245 -16.31 -0.93 -25.82
C GLU A 245 -15.89 -2.32 -26.41
N GLU A 246 -16.59 -2.79 -27.47
CA GLU A 246 -17.23 -4.12 -27.56
C GLU A 246 -17.07 -4.96 -28.89
N SER A 247 -15.94 -4.95 -29.64
CA SER A 247 -15.91 -5.51 -31.03
C SER A 247 -15.47 -6.98 -31.34
N ALA A 248 -14.73 -7.74 -30.51
CA ALA A 248 -14.42 -9.19 -30.66
C ALA A 248 -15.43 -10.29 -30.13
N ILE A 249 -16.76 -10.08 -30.02
CA ILE A 249 -17.71 -10.93 -29.21
C ILE A 249 -17.98 -12.33 -29.83
N THR A 250 -17.63 -12.54 -31.09
CA THR A 250 -18.33 -13.53 -31.94
C THR A 250 -17.91 -15.00 -31.79
N LEU A 251 -16.91 -15.34 -30.97
CA LEU A 251 -16.26 -16.67 -31.02
C LEU A 251 -16.38 -17.55 -29.75
N LEU A 252 -17.20 -17.18 -28.76
CA LEU A 252 -17.27 -17.90 -27.47
C LEU A 252 -18.68 -18.39 -27.09
N PRO A 253 -18.84 -19.20 -26.03
CA PRO A 253 -20.15 -19.56 -25.48
C PRO A 253 -20.87 -18.33 -24.88
N GLU A 254 -22.21 -18.28 -25.00
CA GLU A 254 -23.00 -17.04 -24.80
C GLU A 254 -22.78 -16.34 -23.45
N TYR A 255 -22.64 -17.11 -22.37
CA TYR A 255 -22.42 -16.59 -21.02
C TYR A 255 -20.97 -16.09 -20.77
N LEU A 256 -19.99 -16.55 -21.55
CA LEU A 256 -18.57 -16.16 -21.44
C LEU A 256 -18.14 -15.12 -22.48
N LYS A 257 -18.90 -15.00 -23.58
CA LYS A 257 -18.66 -14.02 -24.64
C LYS A 257 -18.47 -12.61 -24.05
N LYS A 258 -19.40 -12.15 -23.22
CA LYS A 258 -19.36 -10.80 -22.65
C LYS A 258 -18.12 -10.57 -21.78
N PHE A 259 -17.77 -11.53 -20.91
CA PHE A 259 -16.65 -11.39 -19.98
C PHE A 259 -15.28 -11.50 -20.66
N TYR A 260 -15.06 -12.55 -21.45
CA TYR A 260 -13.78 -12.78 -22.12
C TYR A 260 -13.47 -11.71 -23.16
N HIS A 261 -14.51 -11.22 -23.83
CA HIS A 261 -14.37 -10.11 -24.75
C HIS A 261 -13.87 -8.85 -24.08
N LYS A 262 -14.53 -8.47 -22.98
CA LYS A 262 -14.17 -7.34 -22.13
C LYS A 262 -12.69 -7.46 -21.79
N LEU A 263 -12.30 -8.61 -21.26
CA LEU A 263 -10.95 -8.93 -20.85
C LEU A 263 -9.92 -8.85 -22.00
N MET A 264 -10.21 -9.39 -23.19
CA MET A 264 -9.26 -9.37 -24.31
C MET A 264 -9.03 -7.98 -24.86
N ASN A 265 -10.06 -7.13 -24.89
CA ASN A 265 -9.91 -5.73 -25.30
C ASN A 265 -9.02 -4.97 -24.32
N ILE A 266 -9.11 -5.19 -23.01
CA ILE A 266 -8.18 -4.59 -22.02
C ILE A 266 -6.73 -4.87 -22.38
N PHE A 267 -6.40 -6.13 -22.65
CA PHE A 267 -5.02 -6.52 -22.95
C PHE A 267 -4.54 -5.96 -24.30
N LYS A 268 -5.46 -5.68 -25.22
CA LYS A 268 -5.13 -5.08 -26.50
C LYS A 268 -4.97 -3.57 -26.40
N GLU A 269 -5.87 -2.89 -25.68
CA GLU A 269 -5.75 -1.47 -25.35
C GLU A 269 -4.43 -1.19 -24.63
N PHE A 270 -4.08 -1.99 -23.62
CA PHE A 270 -2.77 -1.88 -22.98
C PHE A 270 -1.61 -2.10 -23.95
N GLU A 271 -1.73 -3.01 -24.94
CA GLU A 271 -0.67 -3.21 -25.93
C GLU A 271 -0.57 -2.06 -26.92
N ASP A 272 -1.68 -1.39 -27.23
CA ASP A 272 -1.75 -0.29 -28.17
C ASP A 272 -1.25 1.03 -27.57
N ASP A 273 -1.46 1.24 -26.27
CA ASP A 273 -0.93 2.40 -25.52
C ASP A 273 0.60 2.33 -25.29
N LEU A 274 1.19 1.13 -25.42
CA LEU A 274 2.62 0.91 -25.26
C LEU A 274 3.42 1.18 -26.55
N LYS A 275 4.63 1.71 -26.39
CA LYS A 275 5.55 1.90 -27.53
C LYS A 275 5.94 0.52 -28.11
N PRO A 276 6.35 0.44 -29.40
CA PRO A 276 6.66 -0.84 -30.04
C PRO A 276 7.64 -1.75 -29.26
N HIS A 277 8.66 -1.17 -28.62
CA HIS A 277 9.64 -1.93 -27.83
C HIS A 277 9.13 -2.34 -26.44
N GLU A 278 7.99 -1.82 -25.99
CA GLU A 278 7.37 -2.08 -24.69
C GLU A 278 6.26 -3.14 -24.79
N LYS A 279 5.72 -3.40 -26.00
CA LYS A 279 4.59 -4.31 -26.22
C LYS A 279 4.80 -5.74 -25.67
N TYR A 280 6.05 -6.20 -25.58
CA TYR A 280 6.36 -7.52 -25.01
C TYR A 280 5.89 -7.66 -23.55
N ARG A 281 5.75 -6.55 -22.80
CA ARG A 281 5.27 -6.53 -21.41
C ARG A 281 3.85 -7.10 -21.29
N VAL A 282 3.01 -6.87 -22.30
CA VAL A 282 1.64 -7.40 -22.33
C VAL A 282 1.62 -8.93 -22.42
N ALA A 283 2.62 -9.53 -23.07
CA ALA A 283 2.73 -10.99 -23.12
C ALA A 283 2.89 -11.60 -21.72
N PHE A 284 3.62 -10.92 -20.82
CA PHE A 284 3.73 -11.33 -19.42
C PHE A 284 2.38 -11.24 -18.69
N SER A 285 1.65 -10.13 -18.86
CA SER A 285 0.35 -9.94 -18.22
C SER A 285 -0.71 -10.94 -18.72
N ARG A 286 -0.73 -11.22 -20.04
CA ARG A 286 -1.55 -12.29 -20.63
C ARG A 286 -1.22 -13.65 -20.01
N LYS A 287 0.07 -13.98 -19.89
CA LYS A 287 0.51 -15.25 -19.29
C LYS A 287 0.15 -15.34 -17.81
N ALA A 288 0.28 -14.26 -17.04
CA ALA A 288 -0.13 -14.20 -15.64
C ALA A 288 -1.65 -14.43 -15.50
N PHE A 289 -2.45 -13.86 -16.40
CA PHE A 289 -3.89 -14.09 -16.42
C PHE A 289 -4.28 -15.54 -16.77
N GLN A 290 -3.55 -16.18 -17.69
CA GLN A 290 -3.72 -17.61 -18.01
C GLN A 290 -3.43 -18.49 -16.80
N ILE A 291 -2.37 -18.18 -16.04
CA ILE A 291 -2.02 -18.88 -14.80
C ILE A 291 -3.16 -18.72 -13.78
N LEU A 292 -3.67 -17.50 -13.58
CA LEU A 292 -4.81 -17.22 -12.70
C LEU A 292 -6.05 -18.04 -13.10
N SER A 293 -6.42 -17.98 -14.37
CA SER A 293 -7.59 -18.68 -14.91
C SER A 293 -7.50 -20.21 -14.75
N SER A 294 -6.31 -20.77 -14.96
CA SER A 294 -6.07 -22.21 -14.79
C SER A 294 -6.22 -22.66 -13.33
N ASN A 295 -5.84 -21.79 -12.38
CA ASN A 295 -6.01 -22.07 -10.95
C ASN A 295 -7.46 -21.92 -10.49
N TYR A 296 -8.21 -20.94 -11.02
CA TYR A 296 -9.66 -20.87 -10.78
C TYR A 296 -10.39 -22.12 -11.27
N LEU A 297 -9.98 -22.66 -12.43
CA LEU A 297 -10.51 -23.94 -12.92
C LEU A 297 -10.22 -25.07 -11.93
N GLN A 298 -9.00 -25.14 -11.38
CA GLN A 298 -8.65 -26.16 -10.40
C GLN A 298 -9.49 -26.07 -9.12
N GLU A 299 -9.78 -24.86 -8.62
CA GLU A 299 -10.70 -24.69 -7.47
C GLU A 299 -12.13 -25.11 -7.81
N ALA A 300 -12.61 -24.78 -9.01
CA ALA A 300 -13.93 -25.20 -9.47
C ALA A 300 -14.04 -26.73 -9.59
N GLU A 301 -13.00 -27.40 -10.12
CA GLU A 301 -12.92 -28.86 -10.17
C GLU A 301 -12.94 -29.48 -8.76
N TRP A 302 -12.20 -28.92 -7.81
CA TRP A 302 -12.23 -29.37 -6.42
C TRP A 302 -13.63 -29.23 -5.81
N PHE A 303 -14.28 -28.09 -6.03
CA PHE A 303 -15.63 -27.83 -5.56
C PHE A 303 -16.66 -28.81 -6.15
N HIS A 304 -16.68 -28.98 -7.47
CA HIS A 304 -17.62 -29.87 -8.15
C HIS A 304 -17.37 -31.36 -7.87
N GLY A 305 -16.10 -31.76 -7.72
CA GLY A 305 -15.72 -33.11 -7.34
C GLY A 305 -15.87 -33.41 -5.85
N ALA A 306 -16.34 -32.46 -5.04
CA ALA A 306 -16.35 -32.52 -3.58
C ALA A 306 -14.97 -32.92 -2.98
N HIS A 307 -13.89 -32.58 -3.70
CA HIS A 307 -12.53 -32.89 -3.31
C HIS A 307 -12.06 -31.85 -2.28
N LYS A 308 -11.57 -32.33 -1.15
CA LYS A 308 -10.96 -31.49 -0.11
C LYS A 308 -9.44 -31.62 -0.20
N PRO A 309 -8.73 -30.66 -0.82
CA PRO A 309 -7.27 -30.69 -0.87
C PRO A 309 -6.68 -30.59 0.54
N ARG A 310 -5.44 -31.07 0.70
CA ARG A 310 -4.67 -30.75 1.92
C ARG A 310 -4.42 -29.25 1.97
N PHE A 311 -4.35 -28.68 3.17
CA PHE A 311 -4.13 -27.24 3.35
C PHE A 311 -2.97 -26.67 2.51
N LYS A 312 -1.82 -27.35 2.51
CA LYS A 312 -0.65 -26.95 1.70
C LYS A 312 -0.92 -26.92 0.19
N ASP A 313 -1.73 -27.87 -0.30
CA ASP A 313 -2.07 -27.96 -1.72
C ASP A 313 -3.15 -26.92 -2.08
N GLN A 314 -4.10 -26.68 -1.16
CA GLN A 314 -5.08 -25.61 -1.26
C GLN A 314 -4.42 -24.23 -1.36
N VAL A 315 -3.53 -23.90 -0.42
CA VAL A 315 -2.87 -22.59 -0.36
C VAL A 315 -2.11 -22.27 -1.65
N LYS A 316 -1.46 -23.27 -2.27
CA LYS A 316 -0.75 -23.05 -3.55
C LYS A 316 -1.67 -22.59 -4.68
N VAL A 317 -2.88 -23.11 -4.75
CA VAL A 317 -3.86 -22.76 -5.79
C VAL A 317 -4.58 -21.48 -5.40
N SER A 318 -5.05 -21.40 -4.15
CA SER A 318 -5.91 -20.32 -3.69
C SER A 318 -5.19 -18.98 -3.59
N THR A 319 -3.88 -18.98 -3.30
CA THR A 319 -3.04 -17.77 -3.35
C THR A 319 -2.93 -17.20 -4.76
N VAL A 320 -2.80 -18.04 -5.79
CA VAL A 320 -2.86 -17.59 -7.18
C VAL A 320 -4.26 -17.04 -7.48
N CYS A 321 -5.30 -17.75 -7.07
CA CYS A 321 -6.71 -17.33 -7.21
C CYS A 321 -7.07 -16.04 -6.46
N SER A 322 -6.24 -15.56 -5.53
CA SER A 322 -6.46 -14.23 -4.93
C SER A 322 -6.35 -13.09 -5.95
N GLY A 323 -5.73 -13.34 -7.11
CA GLY A 323 -5.46 -12.35 -8.14
C GLY A 323 -4.23 -11.49 -7.88
N ALA A 324 -3.62 -11.58 -6.69
CA ALA A 324 -2.46 -10.79 -6.31
C ALA A 324 -1.24 -10.99 -7.25
N PRO A 325 -0.82 -12.22 -7.62
CA PRO A 325 0.30 -12.39 -8.56
C PRO A 325 0.02 -11.80 -9.95
N PHE A 326 -1.23 -11.90 -10.42
CA PHE A 326 -1.64 -11.26 -11.67
C PHE A 326 -1.57 -9.73 -11.56
N ALA A 327 -2.06 -9.17 -10.45
CA ALA A 327 -1.98 -7.74 -10.19
C ALA A 327 -0.52 -7.24 -10.14
N SER A 328 0.41 -7.99 -9.53
CA SER A 328 1.83 -7.63 -9.50
C SER A 328 2.43 -7.49 -10.91
N VAL A 329 2.11 -8.41 -11.82
CA VAL A 329 2.55 -8.31 -13.23
C VAL A 329 1.83 -7.17 -13.93
N GLY A 330 0.50 -7.04 -13.74
CA GLY A 330 -0.31 -5.99 -14.35
C GLY A 330 0.13 -4.58 -13.99
N LEU A 331 0.49 -4.34 -12.72
CA LEU A 331 0.99 -3.05 -12.24
C LEU A 331 2.33 -2.66 -12.89
N LEU A 332 3.20 -3.62 -13.19
CA LEU A 332 4.50 -3.35 -13.83
C LEU A 332 4.37 -2.98 -15.31
N VAL A 333 3.38 -3.52 -16.03
CA VAL A 333 3.27 -3.33 -17.49
C VAL A 333 3.21 -1.85 -17.88
N GLY A 334 2.54 -1.02 -17.08
CA GLY A 334 2.37 0.42 -17.35
C GLY A 334 3.47 1.33 -16.77
N MET A 335 4.50 0.77 -16.11
CA MET A 335 5.58 1.56 -15.53
C MET A 335 6.67 1.94 -16.56
N GLY A 336 7.50 2.93 -16.22
CA GLY A 336 8.59 3.41 -17.06
C GLY A 336 9.64 2.34 -17.39
N ASP A 337 10.43 2.58 -18.44
CA ASP A 337 11.43 1.62 -18.96
C ASP A 337 12.50 1.21 -17.94
N ASP A 338 12.78 2.10 -16.99
CA ASP A 338 13.71 1.89 -15.87
C ASP A 338 13.17 0.94 -14.80
N VAL A 339 11.84 0.79 -14.71
CA VAL A 339 11.16 -0.04 -13.71
C VAL A 339 10.62 -1.32 -14.32
N ALA A 340 9.96 -1.23 -15.47
CA ALA A 340 9.32 -2.34 -16.18
C ALA A 340 10.31 -3.09 -17.09
N THR A 341 11.44 -3.50 -16.51
CA THR A 341 12.46 -4.30 -17.20
C THR A 341 11.97 -5.74 -17.41
N LYS A 342 12.61 -6.45 -18.33
CA LYS A 342 12.30 -7.86 -18.56
C LYS A 342 12.55 -8.69 -17.31
N GLU A 343 13.63 -8.41 -16.60
CA GLU A 343 14.04 -9.07 -15.37
C GLU A 343 13.00 -8.84 -14.26
N ALA A 344 12.47 -7.61 -14.13
CA ALA A 344 11.42 -7.31 -13.16
C ALA A 344 10.12 -8.07 -13.46
N LEU A 345 9.74 -8.20 -14.74
CA LEU A 345 8.56 -8.95 -15.16
C LEU A 345 8.74 -10.47 -14.99
N GLU A 346 9.93 -11.00 -15.26
CA GLU A 346 10.29 -12.40 -15.01
C GLU A 346 10.29 -12.72 -13.51
N TRP A 347 10.80 -11.81 -12.70
CA TRP A 347 10.73 -11.88 -11.24
C TRP A 347 9.28 -11.88 -10.75
N ALA A 348 8.44 -10.98 -11.25
CA ALA A 348 7.04 -10.86 -10.82
C ALA A 348 6.20 -12.09 -11.22
N ILE A 349 6.31 -12.54 -12.48
CA ILE A 349 5.55 -13.70 -12.97
C ILE A 349 6.04 -15.02 -12.36
N GLY A 350 7.29 -15.07 -11.89
CA GLY A 350 7.86 -16.22 -11.20
C GLY A 350 7.23 -16.50 -9.84
N CYS A 351 6.37 -15.61 -9.32
CA CYS A 351 5.79 -15.70 -7.98
C CYS A 351 6.87 -15.89 -6.91
N THR A 352 7.88 -15.02 -6.96
CA THR A 352 8.99 -14.96 -5.99
C THR A 352 8.46 -14.67 -4.57
N ASP A 353 9.32 -14.83 -3.56
CA ASP A 353 8.89 -14.81 -2.15
C ASP A 353 8.06 -13.57 -1.77
N ALA A 354 8.39 -12.39 -2.28
CA ALA A 354 7.61 -11.17 -2.02
C ALA A 354 6.22 -11.20 -2.67
N VAL A 355 6.12 -11.64 -3.93
CA VAL A 355 4.83 -11.78 -4.64
C VAL A 355 3.97 -12.85 -3.98
N LYS A 356 4.60 -13.94 -3.54
CA LYS A 356 3.94 -15.02 -2.82
C LYS A 356 3.43 -14.56 -1.45
N ALA A 357 4.24 -13.83 -0.68
CA ALA A 357 3.82 -13.27 0.60
C ALA A 357 2.64 -12.30 0.44
N PHE A 358 2.68 -11.43 -0.58
CA PHE A 358 1.55 -10.57 -0.93
C PHE A 358 0.28 -11.39 -1.22
N ALA A 359 0.40 -12.44 -2.04
CA ALA A 359 -0.71 -13.32 -2.38
C ALA A 359 -1.28 -14.08 -1.19
N GLU A 360 -0.43 -14.56 -0.27
CA GLU A 360 -0.84 -15.20 0.98
C GLU A 360 -1.61 -14.24 1.88
N VAL A 361 -1.11 -13.01 2.07
CA VAL A 361 -1.83 -11.98 2.85
C VAL A 361 -3.19 -11.68 2.22
N THR A 362 -3.27 -11.44 0.91
CA THR A 362 -4.54 -11.19 0.23
C THR A 362 -5.52 -12.35 0.39
N ARG A 363 -5.03 -13.59 0.21
CA ARG A 363 -5.85 -14.79 0.32
C ARG A 363 -6.40 -14.99 1.73
N PHE A 364 -5.53 -14.97 2.75
CA PHE A 364 -5.93 -15.24 4.12
C PHE A 364 -6.83 -14.13 4.68
N MET A 365 -6.57 -12.87 4.35
CA MET A 365 -7.49 -11.78 4.73
C MET A 365 -8.87 -11.95 4.09
N ASN A 366 -8.94 -12.39 2.84
CA ASN A 366 -10.22 -12.67 2.17
C ASN A 366 -10.94 -13.88 2.81
N ASP A 367 -10.22 -14.95 3.14
CA ASP A 367 -10.77 -16.13 3.81
C ASP A 367 -11.36 -15.77 5.18
N LEU A 368 -10.61 -15.01 6.00
CA LEU A 368 -11.06 -14.58 7.32
C LEU A 368 -12.34 -13.72 7.25
N ALA A 369 -12.44 -12.84 6.25
CA ALA A 369 -13.59 -11.95 6.09
C ALA A 369 -14.82 -12.65 5.49
N SER A 370 -14.62 -13.64 4.62
CA SER A 370 -15.69 -14.33 3.89
C SER A 370 -16.21 -15.58 4.61
N PHE A 371 -15.45 -16.12 5.55
CA PHE A 371 -15.86 -17.27 6.35
C PHE A 371 -17.04 -16.89 7.26
N LYS A 372 -18.21 -17.47 6.96
CA LYS A 372 -19.40 -17.39 7.83
C LYS A 372 -19.46 -18.65 8.68
N VAL A 373 -19.47 -18.45 10.01
CA VAL A 373 -19.64 -19.52 11.02
C VAL A 373 -21.06 -20.08 10.97
#